data_AF-A0A536HRN4-F1
#
_entry.id   AF-A0A536HRN4-F1
#
_cell.length_a   1.000
_cell.length_b   1.000
_cell.length_c   1.000
_cell.angle_alpha   90.00
_cell.angle_beta   90.00
_cell.angle_gamma   90.00
#
_symmetry.space_group_name_H-M   'P 1'
#
loop_
_entity.id
_entity.type
_entity.pdbx_description
1 polymer ?
#
loop_
_entity_poly.entity_id
_entity_poly.type
_entity_poly.pdbx_seq_one_letter_code
_entity_poly.pdbx_strand_id
1 'polypeptide(L)'
;MDFREYLKRKCREQNISLHRLAVRCDLNQIYFYQAVNKNKENPPPWVLRRAAPHLGVTYVELLIAAGHLTEDDLRAYGSPPPKPTEKEREREREKVSV
;
A
#
# COMPACT_ATOMS: atom_id res chain seq x y z
N MET A 1 -6.96 13.85 -5.42
CA MET A 1 -8.16 13.07 -5.02
C MET A 1 -7.99 12.72 -3.55
N ASP A 2 -9.00 12.96 -2.73
CA ASP A 2 -8.96 12.62 -1.30
C ASP A 2 -9.19 11.10 -1.14
N PHE A 3 -8.31 10.40 -0.40
CA PHE A 3 -8.41 8.96 -0.18
C PHE A 3 -9.72 8.53 0.49
N ARG A 4 -10.28 9.38 1.36
CA ARG A 4 -11.59 9.14 1.99
C ARG A 4 -12.71 9.11 0.95
N GLU A 5 -12.65 9.97 -0.06
CA GLU A 5 -13.67 9.98 -1.12
C GLU A 5 -13.55 8.73 -2.00
N TYR A 6 -12.31 8.29 -2.27
CA TYR A 6 -12.06 6.99 -2.90
C TYR A 6 -12.69 5.84 -2.11
N LEU A 7 -12.47 5.78 -0.79
CA LEU A 7 -13.09 4.77 0.07
C LEU A 7 -14.61 4.81 0.04
N LYS A 8 -15.22 6.00 0.14
CA LYS A 8 -16.68 6.14 0.06
C LYS A 8 -17.24 5.64 -1.27
N ARG A 9 -16.54 5.88 -2.38
CA ARG A 9 -16.93 5.34 -3.69
C ARG A 9 -16.87 3.81 -3.69
N LYS A 10 -15.77 3.22 -3.20
CA LYS A 10 -15.65 1.74 -3.10
C LYS A 10 -16.67 1.11 -2.15
N CYS A 11 -17.00 1.77 -1.05
CA CYS A 11 -18.09 1.36 -0.17
C CYS A 11 -19.45 1.33 -0.89
N ARG A 12 -19.75 2.36 -1.71
CA ARG A 12 -20.98 2.42 -2.52
C ARG A 12 -21.06 1.29 -3.54
N GLU A 13 -19.96 0.99 -4.23
CA GLU A 13 -19.87 -0.14 -5.18
C GLU A 13 -20.18 -1.49 -4.49
N GLN A 14 -19.82 -1.63 -3.21
CA GLN A 14 -20.05 -2.84 -2.40
C GLN A 14 -21.35 -2.79 -1.56
N ASN A 15 -22.20 -1.79 -1.76
CA ASN A 15 -23.44 -1.59 -0.99
C ASN A 15 -23.23 -1.57 0.55
N ILE A 16 -22.14 -0.95 1.01
CA ILE A 16 -21.85 -0.76 2.44
C ILE A 16 -21.58 0.71 2.76
N SER A 17 -21.77 1.07 4.04
CA SER A 17 -21.33 2.37 4.55
C SER A 17 -19.87 2.31 5.02
N LEU A 18 -19.24 3.48 5.18
CA LEU A 18 -17.90 3.58 5.76
C LEU A 18 -17.86 3.05 7.20
N HIS A 19 -18.95 3.23 7.96
CA HIS A 19 -19.12 2.63 9.28
C HIS A 19 -19.16 1.10 9.20
N ARG A 20 -19.95 0.55 8.27
CA ARG A 20 -20.04 -0.91 8.09
C ARG A 20 -18.71 -1.52 7.65
N LEU A 21 -17.91 -0.79 6.88
CA LEU A 21 -16.54 -1.17 6.55
C LEU A 21 -15.67 -1.27 7.81
N ALA A 22 -15.71 -0.28 8.71
CA ALA A 22 -14.94 -0.31 9.96
C ALA A 22 -15.30 -1.55 10.81
N VAL A 23 -16.58 -1.87 10.92
CA VAL A 23 -17.07 -3.08 11.61
C VAL A 23 -16.56 -4.35 10.94
N ARG A 24 -16.62 -4.44 9.60
CA ARG A 24 -16.12 -5.61 8.87
C ARG A 24 -14.61 -5.81 9.00
N CYS A 25 -13.86 -4.72 9.10
CA CYS A 25 -12.41 -4.76 9.34
C CYS A 25 -12.05 -5.16 10.78
N ASP A 26 -13.03 -5.34 11.68
CA ASP A 26 -12.82 -5.55 13.10
C ASP A 26 -11.93 -4.46 13.72
N LEU A 27 -12.27 -3.21 13.44
CA LEU A 27 -11.55 -2.04 13.92
C LEU A 27 -12.41 -1.18 14.81
N ASN A 28 -11.80 -0.60 15.83
CA ASN A 28 -12.43 0.46 16.60
C ASN A 28 -12.84 1.61 15.65
N GLN A 29 -14.10 2.02 15.73
CA GLN A 29 -14.65 3.02 14.82
C GLN A 29 -13.87 4.33 14.86
N ILE A 30 -13.54 4.85 16.05
CA ILE A 30 -12.80 6.11 16.21
C ILE A 30 -11.43 5.99 15.52
N TYR A 31 -10.72 4.89 15.79
CA TYR A 31 -9.43 4.62 15.17
C TYR A 31 -9.53 4.56 13.63
N PHE A 32 -10.52 3.84 13.09
CA PHE A 32 -10.72 3.75 11.65
C PHE A 32 -10.95 5.12 11.01
N TYR A 33 -11.82 5.94 11.58
CA TYR A 33 -12.07 7.29 11.08
C TYR A 33 -10.83 8.18 11.17
N GLN A 34 -10.05 8.09 12.26
CA GLN A 34 -8.79 8.81 12.36
C GLN A 34 -7.79 8.39 11.28
N ALA A 35 -7.67 7.08 11.02
CA ALA A 35 -6.77 6.55 10.02
C ALA A 35 -7.13 7.01 8.59
N VAL A 36 -8.42 7.14 8.26
CA VAL A 36 -8.87 7.50 6.90
C VAL A 36 -9.11 8.99 6.67
N ASN A 37 -9.25 9.81 7.73
CA ASN A 37 -9.48 11.26 7.63
C ASN A 37 -8.24 12.13 7.86
N LYS A 38 -7.14 11.60 8.39
CA LYS A 38 -5.99 12.43 8.71
C LYS A 38 -5.36 12.98 7.43
N ASN A 39 -5.65 14.23 7.10
CA ASN A 39 -5.14 14.96 5.92
C ASN A 39 -3.60 15.02 5.80
N LYS A 40 -2.85 14.52 6.79
CA LYS A 40 -1.38 14.52 6.81
C LYS A 40 -0.74 13.13 6.84
N GLU A 41 -1.50 12.08 7.18
CA GLU A 41 -0.96 10.73 7.32
C GLU A 41 -1.86 9.74 6.59
N ASN A 42 -1.27 9.00 5.65
CA ASN A 42 -1.98 7.93 4.97
C ASN A 42 -2.36 6.83 5.98
N PRO A 43 -3.55 6.22 5.86
CA PRO A 43 -3.95 5.12 6.74
C PRO A 43 -2.88 4.02 6.75
N PRO A 44 -2.53 3.44 7.90
CA PRO A 44 -1.45 2.46 7.97
C PRO A 44 -1.68 1.26 7.03
N PRO A 45 -0.63 0.67 6.44
CA PRO A 45 -0.76 -0.45 5.49
C PRO A 45 -1.59 -1.62 6.01
N TRP A 46 -1.50 -1.94 7.30
CA TRP A 46 -2.28 -3.02 7.90
C TRP A 46 -3.79 -2.73 7.93
N VAL A 47 -4.21 -1.46 8.04
CA VAL A 47 -5.63 -1.04 7.96
C VAL A 47 -6.14 -1.29 6.53
N LEU A 48 -5.33 -0.92 5.54
CA LEU A 48 -5.64 -1.15 4.12
C LEU A 48 -5.77 -2.63 3.79
N ARG A 49 -4.91 -3.47 4.36
CA ARG A 49 -4.97 -4.93 4.21
C ARG A 49 -6.29 -5.52 4.70
N ARG A 50 -6.83 -5.01 5.82
CA ARG A 50 -8.14 -5.44 6.34
C ARG A 50 -9.31 -4.91 5.50
N ALA A 51 -9.20 -3.71 4.95
CA ALA A 51 -10.26 -3.10 4.15
C ALA A 51 -10.42 -3.72 2.76
N ALA A 52 -9.31 -4.10 2.11
CA ALA A 52 -9.26 -4.67 0.76
C ALA A 52 -10.37 -5.70 0.45
N PRO A 53 -10.51 -6.81 1.20
CA PRO A 53 -11.49 -7.86 0.90
C PRO A 53 -12.94 -7.37 0.97
N HIS A 54 -13.23 -6.30 1.71
CA HIS A 54 -14.58 -5.75 1.87
C HIS A 54 -14.92 -4.68 0.83
N LEU A 55 -13.93 -4.26 0.04
CA LEU A 55 -14.03 -3.21 -0.96
C LEU A 55 -13.97 -3.74 -2.41
N GLY A 56 -13.74 -5.04 -2.58
CA GLY A 56 -13.62 -5.66 -3.91
C GLY A 56 -12.39 -5.20 -4.68
N VAL A 57 -11.32 -4.82 -3.98
CA VAL A 57 -10.04 -4.39 -4.56
C VAL A 57 -8.90 -5.13 -3.87
N THR A 58 -7.76 -5.23 -4.56
CA THR A 58 -6.56 -5.82 -3.99
C THR A 58 -5.93 -4.90 -2.95
N TYR A 59 -5.11 -5.49 -2.08
CA TYR A 59 -4.31 -4.74 -1.12
C TYR A 59 -3.37 -3.74 -1.80
N VAL A 60 -2.78 -4.12 -2.94
CA VAL A 60 -1.86 -3.26 -3.70
C VAL A 60 -2.59 -2.06 -4.29
N GLU A 61 -3.79 -2.24 -4.86
CA GLU A 61 -4.61 -1.12 -5.34
C GLU A 61 -4.92 -0.11 -4.23
N LEU A 62 -5.20 -0.58 -3.00
CA LEU A 62 -5.41 0.32 -1.87
C LEU A 62 -4.14 1.04 -1.42
N LEU A 63 -2.98 0.39 -1.47
CA LEU A 63 -1.70 1.04 -1.18
C LEU A 63 -1.43 2.18 -2.16
N ILE A 64 -1.70 1.96 -3.45
CA ILE A 64 -1.56 2.99 -4.49
C ILE A 64 -2.56 4.13 -4.26
N ALA A 65 -3.85 3.79 -4.06
CA ALA A 65 -4.89 4.79 -3.84
C ALA A 65 -4.64 5.64 -2.58
N ALA A 66 -4.04 5.05 -1.55
CA ALA A 66 -3.65 5.72 -0.32
C ALA A 66 -2.30 6.46 -0.42
N GLY A 67 -1.56 6.34 -1.54
CA GLY A 67 -0.27 7.01 -1.72
C GLY A 67 0.90 6.36 -0.99
N HIS A 68 0.80 5.08 -0.60
CA HIS A 68 1.92 4.30 -0.06
C HIS A 68 2.82 3.70 -1.14
N LEU A 69 2.27 3.47 -2.33
CA LEU A 69 2.99 2.96 -3.48
C LEU A 69 2.67 3.80 -4.71
N THR A 70 3.66 3.92 -5.57
CA THR A 70 3.53 4.48 -6.91
C THR A 70 3.73 3.39 -7.96
N GLU A 71 3.35 3.67 -9.20
CA GLU A 71 3.64 2.78 -10.31
C GLU A 71 5.15 2.64 -10.58
N ASP A 72 5.95 3.66 -10.21
CA ASP A 72 7.40 3.62 -10.33
C ASP A 72 8.02 2.64 -9.33
N ASP A 73 7.51 2.60 -8.09
CA ASP A 73 7.93 1.61 -7.08
C ASP A 73 7.71 0.18 -7.58
N LEU A 74 6.56 -0.07 -8.23
CA LEU A 74 6.25 -1.38 -8.80
C LEU A 74 7.15 -1.73 -9.99
N ARG A 75 7.49 -0.74 -10.82
CA ARG A 75 8.43 -0.91 -11.95
C ARG A 75 9.84 -1.20 -11.47
N ALA A 76 10.29 -0.50 -10.43
CA ALA A 76 11.58 -0.72 -9.80
C ALA A 76 11.68 -2.13 -9.20
N TYR A 77 10.61 -2.60 -8.53
CA TYR A 77 10.55 -3.96 -7.98
C TYR A 77 10.57 -5.05 -9.07
N GLY A 78 9.87 -4.84 -10.18
CA GLY A 78 9.83 -5.78 -11.30
C GLY A 78 11.09 -5.79 -12.16
N SER A 79 11.98 -4.80 -11.99
CA SER A 79 13.24 -4.74 -12.70
C SER A 79 14.29 -5.58 -11.97
N PRO A 80 15.12 -6.36 -12.69
CA PRO A 80 16.25 -7.04 -12.05
C PRO A 80 17.17 -5.98 -11.41
N PRO A 81 17.77 -6.27 -10.24
CA PRO A 81 18.74 -5.36 -9.66
C PRO A 81 19.84 -5.07 -10.69
N PRO A 82 20.40 -3.85 -10.71
CA PRO A 82 21.47 -3.51 -11.64
C PRO A 82 22.58 -4.56 -11.49
N LYS A 83 22.95 -5.19 -12.61
CA LYS A 83 24.07 -6.15 -12.59
C LYS A 83 25.30 -5.38 -12.07
N PRO A 84 26.04 -5.92 -11.09
CA PRO A 84 27.25 -5.28 -10.60
C PRO A 84 28.19 -5.03 -11.78
N THR A 85 28.76 -3.84 -11.82
CA THR A 85 29.67 -3.42 -12.89
C THR A 85 30.89 -4.35 -12.92
N GLU A 86 31.57 -4.43 -14.06
CA GLU A 86 32.76 -5.28 -14.22
C GLU A 86 33.83 -4.96 -13.17
N LYS A 87 33.96 -3.67 -12.82
CA LYS A 87 34.85 -3.17 -11.74
C LYS A 87 34.42 -3.55 -10.33
N GLU A 88 33.14 -3.81 -10.07
CA GLU A 88 32.66 -4.30 -8.77
C GLU A 88 32.87 -5.81 -8.66
N ARG A 89 32.60 -6.54 -9.74
CA ARG A 89 32.83 -7.99 -9.83
C ARG A 89 34.31 -8.34 -9.67
N GLU A 90 35.21 -7.53 -10.21
CA GLU A 90 36.66 -7.72 -10.10
C GLU A 90 37.15 -7.51 -8.66
N ARG A 91 36.64 -6.48 -7.95
CA ARG A 91 36.92 -6.24 -6.53
C ARG A 91 36.36 -7.33 -5.61
N GLU A 92 35.18 -7.87 -5.92
CA GLU A 92 34.61 -8.99 -5.16
C GLU A 92 35.43 -10.27 -5.34
N ARG A 93 35.92 -10.55 -6.56
CA ARG A 93 36.84 -11.67 -6.83
C ARG A 93 38.16 -11.53 -6.07
N GLU A 94 38.70 -10.33 -6.01
CA GLU A 94 39.94 -10.03 -5.29
C GLU A 94 39.77 -10.22 -3.77
N LYS A 95 38.62 -9.84 -3.20
CA LYS A 95 38.30 -10.03 -1.77
C LYS A 95 38.05 -11.47 -1.35
N VAL A 96 37.55 -12.33 -2.25
CA VAL A 96 37.31 -13.76 -1.97
C VAL A 96 38.60 -14.59 -2.08
N SER A 97 39.66 -14.03 -2.66
CA SER A 97 40.95 -14.72 -2.88
C SER A 97 41.96 -14.55 -1.72
N VAL A 98 41.53 -14.00 -0.57
CA VAL A 98 42.37 -13.77 0.63
C VAL A 98 41.90 -14.67 1.78
#